data_AF-A0A3E4SDI9-F1
#
_entry.id   AF-A0A3E4SDI9-F1
#
_cell.length_a   1.000
_cell.length_b   1.000
_cell.length_c   1.000
_cell.angle_alpha   90.00
_cell.angle_beta   90.00
_cell.angle_gamma   90.00
#
_symmetry.space_group_name_H-M   'P 1'
#
loop_
_entity.id
_entity.type
_entity.pdbx_description
1 polymer ?
#
loop_
_entity_poly.entity_id
_entity_poly.type
_entity_poly.pdbx_seq_one_letter_code
_entity_poly.pdbx_strand_id
1 'polypeptide(L)' 'MALEIRSIPVLTGETAERFVREAEENERNPQRRKLVFSFEDIDRIMERSRKYMKEHGGKGPFAK' A
#
# COMPACT_ATOMS: atom_id res chain seq x y z
N MET A 1 -7.29 24.07 -28.56
CA MET A 1 -6.83 22.69 -28.30
C MET A 1 -7.85 22.04 -27.38
N ALA A 2 -8.47 20.95 -27.80
CA ALA A 2 -9.40 20.21 -26.94
C ALA A 2 -8.58 19.22 -26.10
N LEU A 3 -8.73 19.27 -24.77
CA LEU A 3 -8.15 18.27 -23.88
C LEU A 3 -8.88 16.94 -24.10
N GLU A 4 -8.14 15.85 -24.30
CA GLU A 4 -8.71 14.51 -24.45
C GLU A 4 -9.49 14.13 -23.18
N ILE A 5 -10.79 13.88 -23.32
CA ILE A 5 -11.62 13.42 -22.21
C ILE A 5 -11.32 11.93 -21.99
N ARG A 6 -10.59 11.63 -20.91
CA ARG A 6 -10.34 10.26 -20.47
C ARG A 6 -11.45 9.82 -19.52
N SER A 7 -12.06 8.67 -19.79
CA SER A 7 -13.06 8.06 -18.91
C SER A 7 -12.36 7.43 -17.70
N ILE A 8 -12.00 8.25 -16.72
CA ILE A 8 -11.46 7.79 -15.45
C ILE A 8 -12.66 7.41 -14.56
N PRO A 9 -12.70 6.19 -14.00
CA PRO A 9 -13.75 5.84 -13.06
C PRO A 9 -13.64 6.70 -11.81
N VAL A 10 -14.70 7.45 -11.52
CA VAL A 10 -14.81 8.32 -10.33
C VAL A 10 -15.87 7.73 -9.41
N LEU A 11 -15.56 7.64 -8.11
CA LEU A 11 -16.56 7.29 -7.11
C LEU A 11 -17.59 8.42 -7.04
N THR A 12 -18.87 8.07 -7.11
CA THR A 12 -19.97 9.04 -7.03
C THR A 12 -21.08 8.53 -6.11
N GLY A 13 -21.98 9.44 -5.71
CA GLY A 13 -23.12 9.13 -4.85
C GLY A 13 -22.73 8.55 -3.49
N GLU A 14 -23.54 7.63 -2.99
CA GLU A 14 -23.37 7.00 -1.67
C GLU A 14 -21.98 6.38 -1.47
N THR A 15 -21.38 5.84 -2.53
CA THR A 15 -20.04 5.23 -2.44
C THR A 15 -18.95 6.26 -2.20
N ALA A 16 -19.05 7.44 -2.82
CA ALA A 16 -18.13 8.54 -2.58
C ALA A 16 -18.29 9.09 -1.15
N GLU A 17 -19.53 9.28 -0.71
CA GLU A 17 -19.83 9.77 0.64
C GLU A 17 -19.32 8.81 1.73
N ARG A 18 -19.52 7.49 1.53
CA ARG A 18 -18.99 6.47 2.44
C ARG A 18 -17.47 6.50 2.49
N PHE A 19 -16.81 6.61 1.35
CA PHE A 19 -15.35 6.67 1.27
C PHE A 19 -14.78 7.85 2.07
N VAL A 20 -15.35 9.04 1.89
CA VAL A 20 -14.93 10.25 2.64
C VAL A 20 -15.15 10.07 4.13
N ARG A 21 -16.34 9.61 4.53
CA ARG A 21 -16.67 9.40 5.95
C ARG A 21 -15.72 8.40 6.63
N GLU A 22 -15.41 7.29 5.97
CA GLU A 22 -14.45 6.30 6.49
C GLU A 22 -13.03 6.88 6.59
N ALA A 23 -12.61 7.70 5.63
CA ALA A 23 -11.32 8.36 5.67
C ALA A 23 -11.21 9.35 6.84
N GLU A 24 -12.24 10.18 7.05
CA GLU A 24 -12.30 11.12 8.17
C GLU A 24 -12.35 10.42 9.53
N GLU A 25 -13.10 9.31 9.62
CA GLU A 25 -13.15 8.49 10.83
C GLU A 25 -11.78 7.86 11.14
N ASN A 26 -11.11 7.35 10.11
CA ASN A 26 -9.75 6.83 10.23
C ASN A 26 -8.72 7.92 10.56
N GLU A 27 -8.91 9.16 10.15
CA GLU A 27 -8.01 10.27 10.52
C GLU A 27 -8.23 10.71 11.96
N ARG A 28 -9.49 10.80 12.41
CA ARG A 28 -9.86 11.20 13.78
C ARG A 28 -9.52 10.15 14.81
N ASN A 29 -9.73 8.89 14.47
CA ASN A 29 -9.34 7.75 15.28
C ASN A 29 -8.44 6.88 14.40
N PRO A 30 -7.16 7.26 14.23
CA PRO A 30 -6.23 6.41 13.52
C PRO A 30 -6.28 5.10 14.27
N GLN A 31 -6.87 4.09 13.63
CA GLN A 31 -6.65 2.71 14.01
C GLN A 31 -5.15 2.56 13.89
N ARG A 32 -4.44 2.84 14.98
CA ARG A 32 -3.15 2.28 15.29
C ARG A 32 -3.45 0.80 15.42
N ARG A 33 -3.71 0.13 14.29
CA ARG A 33 -3.46 -1.29 14.16
C ARG A 33 -2.04 -1.38 14.66
N LYS A 34 -1.88 -1.88 15.89
CA LYS A 34 -0.56 -2.17 16.42
C LYS A 34 0.13 -2.88 15.29
N LEU A 35 1.29 -2.36 14.85
CA LEU A 35 2.10 -3.14 13.92
C LEU A 35 2.17 -4.52 14.54
N VAL A 36 1.74 -5.54 13.81
CA VAL A 36 1.76 -6.93 14.26
C VAL A 36 3.20 -7.46 14.27
N PHE A 37 4.17 -6.56 14.10
CA PHE A 37 5.57 -6.80 13.87
C PHE A 37 6.34 -5.96 14.89
N SER A 38 7.26 -6.60 15.62
CA SER A 38 8.26 -5.89 16.40
C SER A 38 9.31 -5.25 15.47
N PHE A 39 10.15 -4.38 16.02
CA PHE A 39 11.33 -3.90 15.28
C PHE A 39 12.25 -5.05 14.87
N GLU A 40 12.34 -6.11 15.68
CA GLU A 40 13.11 -7.32 15.38
C GLU A 40 12.52 -8.09 14.18
N ASP A 41 11.20 -8.12 14.04
CA ASP A 41 10.53 -8.72 12.88
C ASP A 41 10.88 -7.97 11.59
N ILE A 42 10.93 -6.64 11.66
CA ILE A 42 11.35 -5.79 10.54
C ILE A 42 12.80 -6.07 10.16
N ASP A 43 13.70 -6.13 11.14
CA ASP A 43 15.12 -6.41 10.91
C ASP A 43 15.33 -7.77 10.25
N ARG A 44 14.62 -8.80 10.71
CA ARG A 44 14.67 -10.15 10.15
C ARG A 44 14.15 -10.21 8.71
N ILE A 45 13.07 -9.49 8.40
CA ILE A 45 12.54 -9.39 7.03
C ILE A 45 13.58 -8.71 6.12
N MET A 46 14.17 -7.61 6.59
CA MET A 46 15.15 -6.84 5.82
C MET A 46 16.45 -7.63 5.60
N GLU A 47 16.91 -8.39 6.59
CA GLU A 47 18.07 -9.28 6.44
C GLU A 47 17.83 -10.36 5.39
N ARG A 48 16.66 -11.02 5.45
CA ARG A 48 16.27 -12.02 4.45
C ARG A 48 16.19 -11.43 3.04
N SER A 49 15.64 -10.22 2.91
CA SER A 49 15.56 -9.51 1.63
C SER A 49 16.95 -9.20 1.07
N ARG A 50 17.86 -8.65 1.90
CA ARG A 50 19.25 -8.38 1.50
C ARG A 50 19.99 -9.63 1.08
N LYS A 51 19.82 -10.74 1.81
CA LYS A 51 20.41 -12.03 1.47
C LYS A 51 19.91 -12.53 0.12
N TYR A 52 18.59 -12.51 -0.09
CA TYR A 52 17.98 -12.89 -1.36
C TYR A 52 18.47 -12.02 -2.53
N MET A 53 18.56 -10.69 -2.35
CA MET A 53 19.10 -9.79 -3.38
C MET A 53 20.55 -10.09 -3.74
N LYS A 54 21.39 -10.42 -2.74
CA LYS A 54 22.79 -10.78 -2.96
C LYS A 54 22.93 -12.13 -3.69
N GLU A 55 22.08 -13.10 -3.36
CA GLU A 55 22.11 -14.44 -3.95
C GLU A 55 21.50 -14.49 -5.37
N HIS A 56 20.48 -13.66 -5.64
CA HIS A 56 19.69 -13.73 -6.87
C HIS A 56 19.78 -12.47 -7.75
N GLY A 57 20.73 -11.56 -7.46
CA GLY A 57 21.00 -10.38 -8.28
C GLY A 57 19.79 -9.44 -8.43
N GLY A 58 18.88 -9.43 -7.45
CA GLY A 58 17.65 -8.64 -7.48
C GLY A 58 16.55 -9.16 -8.42
N LYS A 59 16.71 -10.34 -9.05
CA LYS A 59 15.63 -10.96 -9.82
C LYS A 59 14.62 -11.58 -8.87
N GLY A 60 13.35 -11.22 -9.03
CA GLY A 60 12.26 -11.80 -8.25
C GLY A 60 12.18 -13.33 -8.45
N PRO A 61 11.63 -14.08 -7.48
CA PRO A 61 11.59 -15.55 -7.54
C PRO A 61 10.73 -16.10 -8.69
N PHE A 62 10.02 -15.22 -9.38
CA PHE A 62 9.19 -15.51 -10.54
C PHE A 62 9.68 -14.84 -11.83
N ALA A 63 10.85 -14.19 -11.79
CA ALA A 63 11.45 -13.61 -12.99
C ALA A 63 11.96 -14.76 -13.88
N LYS A 64 11.36 -14.92 -15.06
CA LYS A 64 11.87 -15.80 -16.12
C LYS A 64 13.25 -15.37 -16.60
#